data_AF-A0A2J9DX03-F1
#
_entry.id   AF-A0A2J9DX03-F1
#
_cell.length_a   1.000
_cell.length_b   1.000
_cell.length_c   1.000
_cell.angle_alpha   90.00
_cell.angle_beta   90.00
_cell.angle_gamma   90.00
#
_symmetry.space_group_name_H-M   'P 1'
#
loop_
_entity.id
_entity.type
_entity.pdbx_description
1 polymer ?
#
loop_
_entity_poly.entity_id
_entity_poly.type
_entity_poly.pdbx_seq_one_letter_code
_entity_poly.pdbx_strand_id
1 'polypeptide(L)'
;MFNFIKKTKQKHTAFSSDNAPLQTAVDQVLQQANQQDPGNQLTGIKSQGESVTLDLRLNGDVDPEEIHRQLGIALQPYGVKEVNLNVTLPPKSASRPANMKTTAGIEPVSNTKGAGNKLPKTTNAAAPKAESASEEPAITKRAPMQSSLQPHPRIKHVIVVASGKGGVGKSTTTVNIALALQKLGNRVGILDADIYGPSMPSMLGVEGVKPQLENEQFVPIEAHGLAMLSIGSLLDGDNTPVAWRGPKATGALMQLFNQTNWPMLDYLVIDMPPGTGDIQLTLAQRIAVTGAVIVTTPQHIALMDAQKGIEMFNKTSIPVIGVVENMALHTCSNCGHTEAIFGAGGGEFIAKEYQVPLLGQLPLAAAIRSQADKGEPSVIANEGKGDDYAEFYVDIAKKIETNIAKFAKQRDDGRIF
;
A
#
# COMPACT_ATOMS: atom_id res chain seq x y z
N MET A 1 -15.29 -8.34 -66.09
CA MET A 1 -16.25 -7.33 -65.61
C MET A 1 -15.99 -7.14 -64.11
N PHE A 2 -15.09 -6.21 -63.78
CA PHE A 2 -14.66 -5.91 -62.41
C PHE A 2 -15.68 -4.98 -61.75
N ASN A 3 -16.18 -5.31 -60.56
CA ASN A 3 -16.97 -4.39 -59.76
C ASN A 3 -16.19 -3.94 -58.53
N PHE A 4 -15.93 -2.63 -58.52
CA PHE A 4 -15.26 -1.83 -57.51
C PHE A 4 -16.13 -1.70 -56.25
N ILE A 5 -15.62 -2.15 -55.09
CA ILE A 5 -16.09 -1.68 -53.79
C ILE A 5 -15.24 -0.46 -53.43
N LYS A 6 -15.87 0.72 -53.48
CA LYS A 6 -15.29 2.00 -53.08
C LYS A 6 -14.89 1.96 -51.60
N LYS A 7 -13.59 1.97 -51.31
CA LYS A 7 -13.05 2.41 -50.02
C LYS A 7 -13.37 3.90 -49.86
N THR A 8 -14.31 4.23 -48.98
CA THR A 8 -14.51 5.59 -48.48
C THR A 8 -13.26 5.96 -47.68
N LYS A 9 -12.40 6.83 -48.24
CA LYS A 9 -11.32 7.47 -47.50
C LYS A 9 -11.94 8.35 -46.41
N GLN A 10 -11.98 7.88 -45.17
CA GLN A 10 -12.04 8.81 -44.04
C GLN A 10 -10.71 9.58 -44.03
N LYS A 11 -10.80 10.87 -44.33
CA LYS A 11 -9.70 11.81 -44.18
C LYS A 11 -9.36 11.86 -42.68
N HIS A 12 -8.26 11.24 -42.27
CA HIS A 12 -7.57 11.65 -41.07
C HIS A 12 -7.08 13.08 -41.31
N THR A 13 -7.81 14.06 -40.80
CA THR A 13 -7.27 15.40 -40.57
C THR A 13 -6.19 15.25 -39.51
N ALA A 14 -4.94 15.32 -39.93
CA ALA A 14 -3.83 15.52 -39.02
C ALA A 14 -4.12 16.80 -38.22
N PHE A 15 -4.24 16.68 -36.89
CA PHE A 15 -4.24 17.84 -36.02
C PHE A 15 -2.87 18.50 -36.15
N SER A 16 -2.86 19.78 -36.49
CA SER A 16 -1.68 20.62 -36.34
C SER A 16 -1.29 20.61 -34.86
N SER A 17 0.01 20.57 -34.60
CA SER A 17 0.66 20.68 -33.28
C SER A 17 0.47 22.07 -32.62
N ASP A 18 -0.64 22.75 -32.91
CA ASP A 18 -0.96 24.09 -32.47
C ASP A 18 -2.03 23.99 -31.38
N ASN A 19 -1.58 23.91 -30.13
CA ASN A 19 -2.45 23.86 -28.95
C ASN A 19 -3.06 25.25 -28.63
N ALA A 20 -2.74 26.30 -29.38
CA ALA A 20 -3.18 27.67 -29.13
C ALA A 20 -4.71 27.85 -29.02
N PRO A 21 -5.56 27.21 -29.85
CA PRO A 21 -7.02 27.33 -29.73
C PRO A 21 -7.57 26.64 -28.48
N LEU A 22 -7.03 25.47 -28.13
CA LEU A 22 -7.38 24.72 -26.92
C LEU A 22 -6.96 25.48 -25.66
N GLN A 23 -5.74 26.02 -25.67
CA GLN A 23 -5.22 26.83 -24.57
C GLN A 23 -6.09 28.07 -24.32
N THR A 24 -6.52 28.76 -25.38
CA THR A 24 -7.41 29.93 -25.27
C THR A 24 -8.75 29.56 -24.63
N ALA A 25 -9.32 28.40 -24.97
CA ALA A 25 -10.58 27.93 -24.38
C ALA A 25 -10.43 27.56 -22.89
N VAL A 26 -9.31 26.93 -22.53
CA VAL A 26 -8.98 26.63 -21.11
C VAL A 26 -8.79 27.92 -20.31
N ASP A 27 -8.08 28.90 -20.87
CA ASP A 27 -7.82 30.18 -20.20
C ASP A 27 -9.12 30.97 -19.98
N GLN A 28 -10.11 30.87 -20.87
CA GLN A 28 -11.43 31.49 -20.66
C GLN A 28 -12.20 30.88 -19.48
N VAL A 29 -12.17 29.56 -19.32
CA VAL A 29 -12.80 28.87 -18.19
C VAL A 29 -12.10 29.26 -16.88
N LEU A 30 -10.77 29.29 -16.87
CA LEU A 30 -10.00 29.70 -15.70
C LEU A 30 -10.17 31.19 -15.38
N GLN A 31 -10.34 32.05 -16.38
CA GLN A 31 -10.66 33.47 -16.18
C GLN A 31 -12.02 33.66 -15.51
N GLN A 32 -13.03 32.87 -15.86
CA GLN A 32 -14.34 32.90 -15.19
C GLN A 32 -14.22 32.45 -13.72
N ALA A 33 -13.47 31.38 -13.46
CA ALA A 33 -13.18 30.94 -12.09
C ALA A 33 -12.37 31.98 -11.28
N ASN A 34 -11.45 32.69 -11.94
CA ASN A 34 -10.64 33.75 -11.34
C ASN A 34 -11.41 35.03 -11.00
N GLN A 35 -12.62 35.22 -11.54
CA GLN A 35 -13.50 36.32 -11.11
C GLN A 35 -14.00 36.11 -9.67
N GLN A 36 -14.06 34.87 -9.20
CA GLN A 36 -14.47 34.51 -7.84
C GLN A 36 -13.27 34.35 -6.91
N ASP A 37 -12.19 33.70 -7.37
CA ASP A 37 -10.95 33.50 -6.60
C ASP A 37 -9.70 33.65 -7.48
N PRO A 38 -8.92 34.74 -7.35
CA PRO A 38 -7.79 35.01 -8.25
C PRO A 38 -6.59 34.08 -7.99
N GLY A 39 -6.10 33.45 -9.05
CA GLY A 39 -4.81 32.76 -9.07
C GLY A 39 -4.82 31.33 -9.64
N ASN A 40 -5.96 30.92 -10.20
CA ASN A 40 -6.06 29.71 -11.01
C ASN A 40 -5.32 29.91 -12.34
N GLN A 41 -4.42 29.00 -12.68
CA GLN A 41 -3.63 29.11 -13.91
C GLN A 41 -3.38 27.74 -14.55
N LEU A 42 -3.38 27.73 -15.88
CA LEU A 42 -2.92 26.60 -16.68
C LEU A 42 -1.39 26.57 -16.67
N THR A 43 -0.83 25.43 -16.28
CA THR A 43 0.63 25.21 -16.17
C THR A 43 1.17 24.23 -17.21
N GLY A 44 0.30 23.45 -17.84
CA GLY A 44 0.66 22.51 -18.91
C GLY A 44 -0.55 21.99 -19.67
N ILE A 45 -0.40 21.75 -20.97
CA ILE A 45 -1.42 21.13 -21.82
C ILE A 45 -0.76 20.09 -22.73
N LYS A 46 -1.32 18.87 -22.74
CA LYS A 46 -0.90 17.78 -23.63
C LYS A 46 -2.13 17.20 -24.31
N SER A 47 -2.16 17.26 -25.64
CA SER A 47 -3.22 16.67 -26.47
C SER A 47 -2.74 15.35 -27.08
N GLN A 48 -3.54 14.30 -26.94
CA GLN A 48 -3.29 12.99 -27.57
C GLN A 48 -4.62 12.44 -28.11
N GLY A 49 -4.80 12.51 -29.42
CA GLY A 49 -6.01 12.05 -30.09
C GLY A 49 -7.24 12.83 -29.62
N GLU A 50 -8.25 12.12 -29.12
CA GLU A 50 -9.50 12.70 -28.58
C GLU A 50 -9.41 13.01 -27.07
N SER A 51 -8.23 12.86 -26.46
CA SER A 51 -7.99 13.09 -25.04
C SER A 51 -7.04 14.27 -24.81
N VAL A 52 -7.29 15.06 -23.76
CA VAL A 52 -6.43 16.17 -23.34
C VAL A 52 -6.11 16.04 -21.86
N THR A 53 -4.83 16.18 -21.53
CA THR A 53 -4.35 16.27 -20.14
C THR A 53 -3.97 17.72 -19.84
N LEU A 54 -4.53 18.29 -18.78
CA LEU A 54 -4.28 19.67 -18.33
C LEU A 54 -3.65 19.66 -16.94
N ASP A 55 -2.53 20.36 -16.80
CA ASP A 55 -1.88 20.61 -15.52
C ASP A 55 -2.34 21.98 -15.01
N LEU A 56 -3.14 22.00 -13.95
CA LEU A 56 -3.75 23.21 -13.38
C LEU A 56 -3.16 23.50 -12.00
N ARG A 57 -2.88 24.77 -11.73
CA ARG A 57 -2.70 25.26 -10.36
C ARG A 57 -3.97 26.00 -9.98
N LEU A 58 -4.68 25.50 -8.98
CA LEU A 58 -5.91 26.11 -8.46
C LEU A 58 -5.62 26.72 -7.08
N ASN A 59 -6.12 27.94 -6.84
CA ASN A 59 -6.04 28.64 -5.56
C ASN A 59 -7.46 28.84 -5.00
N GLY A 60 -7.56 28.99 -3.68
CA GLY A 60 -8.85 29.26 -3.01
C GLY A 60 -9.67 28.01 -2.69
N ASP A 61 -10.96 28.20 -2.45
CA ASP A 61 -11.94 27.12 -2.15
C ASP A 61 -12.73 26.72 -3.42
N VAL A 62 -12.10 26.82 -4.59
CA VAL A 62 -12.70 26.45 -5.88
C VAL A 62 -12.84 24.94 -5.99
N ASP A 63 -14.05 24.48 -6.30
CA ASP A 63 -14.36 23.06 -6.49
C ASP A 63 -13.71 22.51 -7.78
N PRO A 64 -12.74 21.57 -7.67
CA PRO A 64 -12.10 20.97 -8.84
C PRO A 64 -13.06 20.22 -9.77
N GLU A 65 -14.16 19.68 -9.25
CA GLU A 65 -15.15 18.95 -10.06
C GLU A 65 -15.93 19.91 -10.96
N GLU A 66 -16.26 21.11 -10.48
CA GLU A 66 -16.95 22.12 -11.28
C GLU A 66 -16.04 22.65 -12.41
N ILE A 67 -14.76 22.84 -12.13
CA ILE A 67 -13.76 23.21 -13.16
C ILE A 67 -13.63 22.09 -14.21
N HIS A 68 -13.60 20.82 -13.78
CA HIS A 68 -13.56 19.68 -14.69
C HIS A 68 -14.77 19.63 -15.61
N ARG A 69 -15.97 19.83 -15.05
CA ARG A 69 -17.22 19.86 -15.81
C ARG A 69 -17.25 20.98 -16.85
N GLN A 70 -16.84 22.19 -16.48
CA GLN A 70 -16.80 23.34 -17.39
C GLN A 70 -15.78 23.15 -18.52
N LEU A 71 -14.61 22.59 -18.22
CA LEU A 71 -13.60 22.25 -19.22
C LEU A 71 -14.08 21.16 -20.18
N GLY A 72 -14.81 20.15 -19.68
CA GLY A 72 -15.44 19.13 -20.52
C GLY A 72 -16.39 19.71 -21.57
N ILE A 73 -17.20 20.71 -21.18
CA ILE A 73 -18.13 21.39 -22.09
C ILE A 73 -17.36 22.31 -23.06
N ALA A 74 -16.42 23.11 -22.56
CA ALA A 74 -15.70 24.09 -23.35
C ALA A 74 -14.79 23.46 -24.42
N LEU A 75 -14.27 22.25 -24.17
CA LEU A 75 -13.34 21.56 -25.07
C LEU A 75 -14.03 20.61 -26.07
N GLN A 76 -15.30 20.29 -25.87
CA GLN A 76 -16.09 19.43 -26.76
C GLN A 76 -16.15 19.93 -28.22
N PRO A 77 -16.32 21.25 -28.51
CA PRO A 77 -16.31 21.77 -29.88
C PRO A 77 -14.97 21.58 -30.60
N TYR A 78 -13.89 21.35 -29.85
CA TYR A 78 -12.54 21.13 -30.37
C TYR A 78 -12.22 19.64 -30.61
N GLY A 79 -13.22 18.76 -30.47
CA GLY A 79 -13.07 17.31 -30.71
C GLY A 79 -12.53 16.51 -29.52
N VAL A 80 -12.47 17.12 -28.33
CA VAL A 80 -12.04 16.45 -27.10
C VAL A 80 -13.22 15.67 -26.50
N LYS A 81 -13.03 14.36 -26.27
CA LYS A 81 -14.00 13.48 -25.59
C LYS A 81 -13.62 13.15 -24.16
N GLU A 82 -12.34 13.31 -23.83
CA GLU A 82 -11.81 12.97 -22.51
C GLU A 82 -10.88 14.08 -22.01
N VAL A 83 -11.13 14.59 -20.81
CA VAL A 83 -10.33 15.62 -20.15
C VAL A 83 -9.76 15.04 -18.86
N ASN A 84 -8.43 14.95 -18.78
CA ASN A 84 -7.68 14.52 -17.61
C ASN A 84 -7.06 15.73 -16.92
N LEU A 85 -7.23 15.89 -15.60
CA LEU A 85 -6.69 17.02 -14.85
C LEU A 85 -5.67 16.58 -13.81
N ASN A 86 -4.51 17.25 -13.80
CA ASN A 86 -3.56 17.22 -12.69
C ASN A 86 -3.64 18.55 -11.95
N VAL A 87 -4.17 18.54 -10.73
CA VAL A 87 -4.40 19.77 -9.95
C VAL A 87 -3.36 19.92 -8.85
N THR A 88 -2.71 21.09 -8.79
CA THR A 88 -1.83 21.50 -7.69
C THR A 88 -2.52 22.58 -6.86
N LEU A 89 -2.73 22.31 -5.56
CA LEU A 89 -3.31 23.25 -4.59
C LEU A 89 -2.21 23.86 -3.71
N PRO A 90 -2.22 25.17 -3.42
CA PRO A 90 -1.32 25.75 -2.44
C PRO A 90 -1.71 25.32 -1.01
N PRO A 91 -0.76 25.29 -0.06
CA PRO A 91 -1.06 25.00 1.34
C PRO A 91 -1.98 26.07 1.94
N LYS A 92 -3.07 25.66 2.60
CA LYS A 92 -4.00 26.57 3.30
C LYS A 92 -3.22 27.35 4.38
N SER A 93 -3.19 28.68 4.30
CA SER A 93 -2.61 29.53 5.33
C SER A 93 -3.50 29.50 6.58
N ALA A 94 -2.91 29.15 7.74
CA ALA A 94 -3.61 29.20 9.01
C ALA A 94 -3.97 30.65 9.36
N SER A 95 -5.23 31.02 9.19
CA SER A 95 -5.77 32.31 9.62
C SER A 95 -5.82 32.37 11.15
N ARG A 96 -4.95 33.17 11.75
CA ARG A 96 -5.13 33.67 13.13
C ARG A 96 -6.41 34.51 13.20
N PRO A 97 -7.29 34.33 14.20
CA PRO A 97 -8.46 35.19 14.34
C PRO A 97 -8.03 36.57 14.87
N ALA A 98 -8.59 37.63 14.28
CA ALA A 98 -8.35 39.01 14.67
C ALA A 98 -9.49 39.56 15.55
N ASN A 99 -9.06 40.26 16.60
CA ASN A 99 -9.73 41.33 17.37
C ASN A 99 -10.87 41.01 18.34
N MET A 100 -10.52 41.07 19.63
CA MET A 100 -11.36 41.70 20.65
C MET A 100 -10.62 42.93 21.21
N LYS A 101 -11.33 44.05 21.28
CA LYS A 101 -10.88 45.43 21.55
C LYS A 101 -10.34 45.60 22.98
N THR A 102 -9.32 46.45 23.16
CA THR A 102 -9.29 47.48 24.22
C THR A 102 -8.24 48.58 23.96
N THR A 103 -8.75 49.80 24.09
CA THR A 103 -8.18 51.15 24.28
C THR A 103 -6.75 51.35 24.82
N ALA A 104 -6.06 52.28 24.15
CA ALA A 104 -5.13 53.33 24.62
C ALA A 104 -4.44 53.24 25.99
N GLY A 105 -3.11 53.43 25.96
CA GLY A 105 -2.40 54.29 26.91
C GLY A 105 -1.25 53.66 27.71
N ILE A 106 -0.08 54.32 27.62
CA ILE A 106 0.91 54.52 28.70
C ILE A 106 1.96 53.41 28.90
N GLU A 107 3.23 53.73 28.59
CA GLU A 107 4.46 53.12 29.17
C GLU A 107 4.52 53.41 30.69
N PRO A 108 5.08 52.57 31.60
CA PRO A 108 6.51 52.18 31.53
C PRO A 108 6.94 50.84 32.22
N VAL A 109 8.19 50.45 31.95
CA VAL A 109 9.24 49.89 32.83
C VAL A 109 8.83 49.02 34.04
N SER A 110 9.37 47.79 34.12
CA SER A 110 9.83 47.25 35.41
C SER A 110 11.00 46.25 35.29
N ASN A 111 12.04 46.54 36.07
CA ASN A 111 13.15 45.69 36.47
C ASN A 111 12.68 44.58 37.44
N THR A 112 13.33 43.41 37.40
CA THR A 112 13.82 42.60 38.56
C THR A 112 14.35 41.26 38.02
N LYS A 113 15.66 40.96 37.97
CA LYS A 113 16.63 40.53 39.01
C LYS A 113 16.24 39.30 39.86
N GLY A 114 17.01 38.21 39.70
CA GLY A 114 17.20 37.11 40.66
C GLY A 114 17.15 35.72 40.01
N ALA A 115 18.26 35.15 39.54
CA ALA A 115 19.14 34.21 40.26
C ALA A 115 18.56 32.76 40.34
N GLY A 116 19.20 31.69 39.86
CA GLY A 116 20.52 31.55 39.26
C GLY A 116 20.84 30.12 38.81
N ASN A 117 22.08 29.98 38.32
CA ASN A 117 22.91 28.79 38.12
C ASN A 117 22.66 27.79 36.96
N LYS A 118 23.40 28.09 35.86
CA LYS A 118 24.43 27.27 35.19
C LYS A 118 24.09 25.87 34.69
N LEU A 119 24.01 25.75 33.35
CA LEU A 119 24.68 24.70 32.57
C LEU A 119 25.44 25.33 31.37
N PRO A 120 26.45 24.67 30.79
CA PRO A 120 27.58 25.30 30.10
C PRO A 120 27.31 25.77 28.67
N LYS A 121 28.11 26.77 28.27
CA LYS A 121 28.19 27.33 26.92
C LYS A 121 28.72 26.28 25.92
N THR A 122 28.01 26.07 24.82
CA THR A 122 28.61 25.60 23.56
C THR A 122 28.62 26.76 22.56
N THR A 123 29.80 26.96 21.99
CA THR A 123 30.20 27.99 21.05
C THR A 123 29.53 27.84 19.68
N ASN A 124 29.18 28.99 19.09
CA ASN A 124 28.96 29.27 17.67
C ASN A 124 29.00 28.08 16.70
N ALA A 125 27.83 27.68 16.19
CA ALA A 125 27.71 27.10 14.87
C ALA A 125 27.05 28.15 13.96
N ALA A 126 27.83 28.65 13.02
CA ALA A 126 27.35 29.47 11.91
C ALA A 126 26.26 28.72 11.14
N ALA A 127 25.21 29.44 10.75
CA ALA A 127 24.14 28.93 9.91
C ALA A 127 24.68 28.40 8.58
N PRO A 128 24.38 27.14 8.18
CA PRO A 128 24.55 26.72 6.81
C PRO A 128 23.45 27.32 5.94
N LYS A 129 23.87 27.86 4.80
CA LYS A 129 23.02 28.38 3.73
C LYS A 129 22.05 27.30 3.23
N ALA A 130 20.88 27.75 2.80
CA ALA A 130 19.87 26.93 2.13
C ALA A 130 20.47 26.23 0.90
N GLU A 131 20.56 24.90 0.97
CA GLU A 131 20.79 24.04 -0.19
C GLU A 131 19.45 23.66 -0.83
N SER A 132 19.45 23.77 -2.15
CA SER A 132 18.41 23.38 -3.10
C SER A 132 17.90 21.96 -2.87
N ALA A 133 16.60 21.77 -3.17
CA ALA A 133 15.89 20.50 -3.19
C ALA A 133 16.76 19.34 -3.69
N SER A 134 17.07 18.40 -2.80
CA SER A 134 17.76 17.16 -3.15
C SER A 134 16.79 16.24 -3.89
N GLU A 135 17.00 16.11 -5.20
CA GLU A 135 16.61 14.93 -5.96
C GLU A 135 17.07 13.67 -5.21
N GLU A 136 16.23 12.65 -5.13
CA GLU A 136 16.59 11.37 -4.53
C GLU A 136 17.89 10.84 -5.17
N PRO A 137 18.89 10.42 -4.37
CA PRO A 137 20.13 9.93 -4.92
C PRO A 137 19.86 8.66 -5.74
N ALA A 138 20.34 8.65 -6.99
CA ALA A 138 20.27 7.48 -7.86
C ALA A 138 20.81 6.24 -7.13
N ILE A 139 20.08 5.11 -7.23
CA ILE A 139 20.47 3.82 -6.65
C ILE A 139 21.78 3.35 -7.30
N THR A 140 22.91 3.68 -6.67
CA THR A 140 24.27 3.42 -7.18
C THR A 140 24.87 2.12 -6.67
N LYS A 141 24.19 1.40 -5.77
CA LYS A 141 24.62 0.10 -5.23
C LYS A 141 23.65 -0.99 -5.67
N ARG A 142 24.18 -2.13 -6.15
CA ARG A 142 23.37 -3.34 -6.41
C ARG A 142 22.65 -3.74 -5.13
N ALA A 143 21.37 -4.09 -5.25
CA ALA A 143 20.57 -4.60 -4.15
C ALA A 143 21.31 -5.77 -3.47
N PRO A 144 21.38 -5.82 -2.13
CA PRO A 144 21.98 -6.94 -1.43
C PRO A 144 21.23 -8.22 -1.78
N MET A 145 21.96 -9.31 -2.01
CA MET A 145 21.35 -10.62 -2.24
C MET A 145 20.78 -11.14 -0.91
N GLN A 146 19.68 -11.90 -0.96
CA GLN A 146 19.04 -12.48 0.23
C GLN A 146 19.97 -13.30 1.15
N SER A 147 21.06 -13.85 0.61
CA SER A 147 22.10 -14.58 1.34
C SER A 147 23.02 -13.69 2.19
N SER A 148 23.11 -12.40 1.85
CA SER A 148 23.95 -11.40 2.55
C SER A 148 23.25 -10.76 3.76
N LEU A 149 21.92 -10.94 3.87
CA LEU A 149 21.12 -10.39 4.95
C LEU A 149 21.15 -11.31 6.17
N GLN A 150 21.35 -10.71 7.34
CA GLN A 150 21.33 -11.43 8.61
C GLN A 150 19.89 -11.84 8.97
N PRO A 151 19.62 -13.13 9.22
CA PRO A 151 18.32 -13.58 9.73
C PRO A 151 18.02 -12.96 11.09
N HIS A 152 16.73 -12.71 11.36
CA HIS A 152 16.30 -12.28 12.70
C HIS A 152 16.57 -13.41 13.71
N PRO A 153 17.09 -13.12 14.92
CA PRO A 153 17.51 -14.14 15.87
C PRO A 153 16.36 -15.01 16.40
N ARG A 154 15.16 -14.45 16.53
CA ARG A 154 13.99 -15.14 17.11
C ARG A 154 12.97 -15.68 16.11
N ILE A 155 13.21 -15.52 14.81
CA ILE A 155 12.25 -15.92 13.75
C ILE A 155 12.92 -16.89 12.77
N LYS A 156 12.44 -18.13 12.73
CA LYS A 156 13.01 -19.20 11.87
C LYS A 156 12.72 -18.98 10.40
N HIS A 157 11.47 -18.69 10.04
CA HIS A 157 11.07 -18.42 8.68
C HIS A 157 10.29 -17.11 8.57
N VAL A 158 10.68 -16.26 7.62
CA VAL A 158 9.92 -15.06 7.25
C VAL A 158 9.24 -15.31 5.92
N ILE A 159 7.91 -15.34 5.93
CA ILE A 159 7.08 -15.47 4.73
C ILE A 159 6.47 -14.12 4.44
N VAL A 160 6.61 -13.64 3.22
CA VAL A 160 5.92 -12.43 2.77
C VAL A 160 4.73 -12.80 1.91
N VAL A 161 3.58 -12.19 2.17
CA VAL A 161 2.37 -12.37 1.36
C VAL A 161 2.16 -11.10 0.55
N ALA A 162 2.16 -11.23 -0.77
CA ALA A 162 2.10 -10.11 -1.70
C ALA A 162 0.97 -10.28 -2.71
N SER A 163 0.48 -9.16 -3.23
CA SER A 163 -0.45 -9.11 -4.34
C SER A 163 -0.10 -7.98 -5.28
N GLY A 164 -0.33 -8.21 -6.57
CA GLY A 164 -0.07 -7.20 -7.59
C GLY A 164 -1.03 -6.00 -7.54
N LYS A 165 -2.24 -6.20 -6.99
CA LYS A 165 -3.26 -5.15 -6.84
C LYS A 165 -3.92 -5.19 -5.47
N GLY A 166 -4.57 -4.08 -5.10
CA GLY A 166 -5.48 -4.02 -3.95
C GLY A 166 -6.77 -4.81 -4.19
N GLY A 167 -7.41 -5.28 -3.12
CA GLY A 167 -8.74 -5.90 -3.19
C GLY A 167 -8.81 -7.37 -3.62
N VAL A 168 -7.67 -8.06 -3.80
CA VAL A 168 -7.66 -9.52 -4.10
C VAL A 168 -7.89 -10.41 -2.87
N GLY A 169 -8.07 -9.82 -1.68
CA GLY A 169 -8.18 -10.57 -0.42
C GLY A 169 -6.84 -11.09 0.14
N LYS A 170 -5.74 -10.37 -0.16
CA LYS A 170 -4.39 -10.64 0.37
C LYS A 170 -4.41 -10.75 1.90
N SER A 171 -4.84 -9.70 2.59
CA SER A 171 -4.85 -9.62 4.06
C SER A 171 -5.70 -10.74 4.70
N THR A 172 -6.90 -11.00 4.18
CA THR A 172 -7.74 -12.12 4.61
C THR A 172 -7.03 -13.48 4.44
N THR A 173 -6.31 -13.65 3.34
CA THR A 173 -5.52 -14.85 3.06
C THR A 173 -4.32 -14.96 4.01
N THR A 174 -3.60 -13.86 4.26
CA THR A 174 -2.48 -13.77 5.19
C THR A 174 -2.89 -14.24 6.59
N VAL A 175 -3.98 -13.69 7.13
CA VAL A 175 -4.49 -14.06 8.46
C VAL A 175 -4.82 -15.54 8.55
N ASN A 176 -5.58 -16.07 7.59
CA ASN A 176 -5.96 -17.48 7.61
C ASN A 176 -4.76 -18.41 7.39
N ILE A 177 -3.76 -18.04 6.57
CA ILE A 177 -2.52 -18.82 6.44
C ILE A 177 -1.75 -18.84 7.78
N ALA A 178 -1.64 -17.70 8.48
CA ALA A 178 -0.95 -17.64 9.77
C ALA A 178 -1.63 -18.52 10.81
N LEU A 179 -2.96 -18.45 10.93
CA LEU A 179 -3.75 -19.31 11.82
C LEU A 179 -3.67 -20.78 11.41
N ALA A 180 -3.66 -21.09 10.11
CA ALA A 180 -3.51 -22.46 9.62
C ALA A 180 -2.14 -23.05 9.97
N LEU A 181 -1.06 -22.28 9.81
CA LEU A 181 0.29 -22.68 10.25
C LEU A 181 0.34 -22.92 11.76
N GLN A 182 -0.34 -22.08 12.55
CA GLN A 182 -0.46 -22.27 14.00
C GLN A 182 -1.24 -23.55 14.35
N LYS A 183 -2.35 -23.82 13.63
CA LYS A 183 -3.15 -25.05 13.79
C LYS A 183 -2.35 -26.32 13.46
N LEU A 184 -1.32 -26.22 12.62
CA LEU A 184 -0.34 -27.29 12.36
C LEU A 184 0.73 -27.45 13.47
N GLY A 185 0.66 -26.65 14.54
CA GLY A 185 1.52 -26.76 15.72
C GLY A 185 2.68 -25.77 15.78
N ASN A 186 2.72 -24.78 14.88
CA ASN A 186 3.82 -23.82 14.82
C ASN A 186 3.59 -22.59 15.70
N ARG A 187 4.68 -21.97 16.16
CA ARG A 187 4.63 -20.65 16.79
C ARG A 187 4.65 -19.60 15.68
N VAL A 188 3.57 -18.85 15.54
CA VAL A 188 3.36 -17.94 14.41
C VAL A 188 3.16 -16.51 14.89
N GLY A 189 3.86 -15.59 14.23
CA GLY A 189 3.57 -14.17 14.32
C GLY A 189 3.06 -13.61 13.01
N ILE A 190 2.40 -12.46 13.08
CA ILE A 190 1.94 -11.69 11.92
C ILE A 190 2.39 -10.24 12.04
N LEU A 191 2.93 -9.70 10.96
CA LEU A 191 3.33 -8.30 10.84
C LEU A 191 2.56 -7.66 9.70
N ASP A 192 1.75 -6.66 10.00
CA ASP A 192 1.05 -5.85 9.00
C ASP A 192 1.99 -4.77 8.46
N ALA A 193 2.39 -4.89 7.19
CA ALA A 193 3.19 -3.89 6.49
C ALA A 193 2.33 -3.01 5.56
N ASP A 194 1.01 -3.17 5.54
CA ASP A 194 0.11 -2.34 4.74
C ASP A 194 -0.23 -1.03 5.48
N ILE A 195 0.67 -0.05 5.33
CA ILE A 195 0.60 1.23 6.04
C ILE A 195 -0.61 2.08 5.63
N TYR A 196 -1.10 1.90 4.41
CA TYR A 196 -2.16 2.75 3.85
C TYR A 196 -3.57 2.20 4.13
N GLY A 197 -3.68 0.92 4.46
CA GLY A 197 -4.95 0.28 4.78
C GLY A 197 -4.76 -0.87 5.77
N PRO A 198 -4.23 -0.61 6.98
CA PRO A 198 -3.99 -1.67 7.94
C PRO A 198 -5.33 -2.30 8.32
N SER A 199 -5.45 -3.60 8.08
CA SER A 199 -6.70 -4.35 8.31
C SER A 199 -6.53 -5.48 9.31
N MET A 200 -5.29 -5.80 9.68
CA MET A 200 -4.98 -6.91 10.59
C MET A 200 -5.62 -6.78 11.97
N PRO A 201 -5.62 -5.61 12.65
CA PRO A 201 -6.19 -5.52 14.00
C PRO A 201 -7.68 -5.85 14.01
N SER A 202 -8.43 -5.36 13.03
CA SER A 202 -9.87 -5.62 12.89
C SER A 202 -10.13 -7.09 12.53
N MET A 203 -9.39 -7.64 11.55
CA MET A 203 -9.53 -9.05 11.13
C MET A 203 -9.19 -10.08 12.23
N LEU A 204 -8.46 -9.66 13.26
CA LEU A 204 -8.10 -10.49 14.41
C LEU A 204 -8.88 -10.13 15.68
N GLY A 205 -9.84 -9.19 15.62
CA GLY A 205 -10.69 -8.84 16.75
C GLY A 205 -9.98 -8.07 17.87
N VAL A 206 -8.85 -7.43 17.56
CA VAL A 206 -8.03 -6.65 18.50
C VAL A 206 -7.93 -5.17 18.10
N GLU A 207 -8.98 -4.68 17.44
CA GLU A 207 -9.10 -3.27 17.07
C GLU A 207 -9.08 -2.37 18.31
N GLY A 208 -8.35 -1.25 18.23
CA GLY A 208 -8.16 -0.33 19.35
C GLY A 208 -7.14 -0.79 20.41
N VAL A 209 -6.64 -2.03 20.33
CA VAL A 209 -5.56 -2.51 21.20
C VAL A 209 -4.24 -1.94 20.69
N LYS A 210 -3.51 -1.26 21.58
CA LYS A 210 -2.18 -0.71 21.30
C LYS A 210 -1.09 -1.61 21.87
N PRO A 211 0.03 -1.82 21.16
CA PRO A 211 1.16 -2.54 21.72
C PRO A 211 1.76 -1.74 22.88
N GLN A 212 2.18 -2.44 23.93
CA GLN A 212 2.94 -1.84 25.01
C GLN A 212 4.39 -1.64 24.58
N LEU A 213 5.08 -0.71 25.23
CA LEU A 213 6.52 -0.52 25.05
C LEU A 213 7.23 -0.94 26.34
N GLU A 214 8.08 -1.94 26.24
CA GLU A 214 8.91 -2.43 27.34
C GLU A 214 10.38 -2.37 26.91
N ASN A 215 11.23 -1.71 27.69
CA ASN A 215 12.67 -1.56 27.39
C ASN A 215 12.93 -1.08 25.95
N GLU A 216 12.18 -0.07 25.49
CA GLU A 216 12.25 0.49 24.13
C GLU A 216 11.88 -0.49 23.00
N GLN A 217 11.30 -1.65 23.34
CA GLN A 217 10.78 -2.62 22.38
C GLN A 217 9.26 -2.74 22.45
N PHE A 218 8.62 -2.91 21.30
CA PHE A 218 7.20 -3.23 21.23
C PHE A 218 6.95 -4.63 21.77
N VAL A 219 5.99 -4.75 22.68
CA VAL A 219 5.41 -6.04 23.05
C VAL A 219 4.33 -6.36 22.01
N PRO A 220 4.46 -7.46 21.23
CA PRO A 220 3.47 -7.82 20.23
C PRO A 220 2.12 -8.10 20.91
N ILE A 221 1.04 -7.70 20.24
CA ILE A 221 -0.33 -7.94 20.69
C ILE A 221 -0.63 -9.42 20.51
N GLU A 222 -1.12 -10.08 21.56
CA GLU A 222 -1.62 -11.44 21.45
C GLU A 222 -3.00 -11.41 20.79
N ALA A 223 -3.17 -12.17 19.71
CA ALA A 223 -4.44 -12.31 19.02
C ALA A 223 -4.62 -13.75 18.53
N HIS A 224 -5.57 -14.48 19.13
CA HIS A 224 -5.85 -15.89 18.79
C HIS A 224 -4.60 -16.79 18.86
N GLY A 225 -3.75 -16.55 19.84
CA GLY A 225 -2.46 -17.22 20.04
C GLY A 225 -1.35 -16.78 19.07
N LEU A 226 -1.62 -15.83 18.17
CA LEU A 226 -0.59 -15.24 17.30
C LEU A 226 0.07 -14.07 18.02
N ALA A 227 1.37 -13.89 17.79
CA ALA A 227 2.04 -12.62 18.10
C ALA A 227 1.79 -11.65 16.94
N MET A 228 1.00 -10.61 17.15
CA MET A 228 0.63 -9.64 16.12
C MET A 228 1.29 -8.29 16.36
N LEU A 229 1.73 -7.66 15.27
CA LEU A 229 2.01 -6.24 15.28
C LEU A 229 1.52 -5.61 13.98
N SER A 230 0.91 -4.44 14.10
CA SER A 230 0.46 -3.65 12.95
C SER A 230 0.80 -2.19 13.18
N ILE A 231 1.16 -1.50 12.10
CA ILE A 231 1.26 -0.04 12.14
C ILE A 231 -0.10 0.60 12.46
N GLY A 232 -1.21 -0.03 12.06
CA GLY A 232 -2.56 0.42 12.41
C GLY A 232 -2.82 0.47 13.91
N SER A 233 -2.18 -0.41 14.69
CA SER A 233 -2.27 -0.41 16.15
C SER A 233 -1.47 0.72 16.82
N LEU A 234 -0.58 1.39 16.08
CA LEU A 234 0.17 2.57 16.54
C LEU A 234 -0.49 3.89 16.16
N LEU A 235 -1.48 3.87 15.27
CA LEU A 235 -2.22 5.06 14.88
C LEU A 235 -3.32 5.31 15.92
N ASP A 236 -3.31 6.49 16.52
CA ASP A 236 -4.47 6.96 17.27
C ASP A 236 -5.64 7.12 16.30
N GLY A 237 -6.82 6.62 16.67
CA GLY A 237 -8.04 6.57 15.82
C GLY A 237 -8.60 7.92 15.37
N ASP A 238 -7.81 8.99 15.48
CA ASP A 238 -8.12 10.26 14.87
C ASP A 238 -7.72 10.21 13.41
N ASN A 239 -8.68 10.53 12.54
CA ASN A 239 -8.64 10.72 11.09
C ASN A 239 -7.52 11.64 10.54
N THR A 240 -6.44 11.89 11.30
CA THR A 240 -5.27 12.63 10.90
C THR A 240 -4.48 11.77 9.92
N PRO A 241 -4.46 12.09 8.61
CA PRO A 241 -3.67 11.34 7.65
C PRO A 241 -2.21 11.67 7.94
N VAL A 242 -1.56 10.81 8.72
CA VAL A 242 -0.10 10.88 8.86
C VAL A 242 0.43 10.56 7.47
N ALA A 243 1.07 11.54 6.82
CA ALA A 243 1.67 11.35 5.52
C ALA A 243 2.90 10.43 5.64
N TRP A 244 2.65 9.12 5.68
CA TRP A 244 3.66 8.07 5.63
C TRP A 244 4.25 7.97 4.23
N ARG A 245 5.05 8.96 3.81
CA ARG A 245 5.72 8.96 2.50
C ARG A 245 7.12 8.33 2.59
N GLY A 246 7.40 7.42 1.67
CA GLY A 246 8.72 6.88 1.34
C GLY A 246 9.57 6.44 2.55
N PRO A 247 10.64 7.16 2.92
CA PRO A 247 11.58 6.73 3.96
C PRO A 247 10.98 6.54 5.36
N LYS A 248 9.94 7.31 5.73
CA LYS A 248 9.30 7.19 7.06
C LYS A 248 8.51 5.90 7.20
N ALA A 249 7.79 5.52 6.15
CA ALA A 249 7.00 4.30 6.09
C ALA A 249 7.91 3.06 6.18
N THR A 250 8.98 3.06 5.39
CA THR A 250 10.05 2.06 5.44
C THR A 250 10.73 2.01 6.81
N GLY A 251 11.06 3.17 7.39
CA GLY A 251 11.69 3.26 8.71
C GLY A 251 10.81 2.65 9.80
N ALA A 252 9.51 2.97 9.81
CA ALA A 252 8.54 2.38 10.73
C ALA A 252 8.44 0.86 10.58
N LEU A 253 8.35 0.35 9.34
CA LEU A 253 8.35 -1.09 9.11
C LEU A 253 9.60 -1.79 9.66
N MET A 254 10.78 -1.22 9.43
CA MET A 254 12.03 -1.76 9.98
C MET A 254 12.06 -1.66 11.51
N GLN A 255 11.43 -0.64 12.09
CA GLN A 255 11.28 -0.50 13.53
C GLN A 255 10.36 -1.59 14.09
N LEU A 256 9.19 -1.78 13.51
CA LEU A 256 8.25 -2.86 13.88
C LEU A 256 8.86 -4.25 13.74
N PHE A 257 9.73 -4.45 12.73
CA PHE A 257 10.40 -5.74 12.56
C PHE A 257 11.51 -5.96 13.59
N ASN A 258 12.41 -4.97 13.79
CA ASN A 258 13.63 -5.14 14.62
C ASN A 258 13.45 -4.79 16.10
N GLN A 259 12.57 -3.83 16.43
CA GLN A 259 12.35 -3.33 17.78
C GLN A 259 11.08 -3.92 18.40
N THR A 260 10.75 -5.14 18.03
CA THR A 260 9.64 -5.89 18.62
C THR A 260 10.20 -7.08 19.36
N ASN A 261 9.72 -7.27 20.59
CA ASN A 261 10.06 -8.39 21.44
C ASN A 261 9.30 -9.66 20.96
N TRP A 262 9.55 -10.07 19.71
CA TRP A 262 8.96 -11.26 19.11
C TRP A 262 9.28 -12.47 19.97
N PRO A 263 8.31 -13.33 20.32
CA PRO A 263 8.64 -14.62 20.92
C PRO A 263 9.49 -15.47 19.96
N MET A 264 9.93 -16.65 20.41
CA MET A 264 10.55 -17.60 19.48
C MET A 264 9.48 -18.08 18.48
N LEU A 265 9.61 -17.65 17.22
CA LEU A 265 8.67 -17.93 16.15
C LEU A 265 9.27 -18.92 15.15
N ASP A 266 8.46 -19.89 14.77
CA ASP A 266 8.75 -20.78 13.64
C ASP A 266 8.44 -20.04 12.32
N TYR A 267 7.38 -19.23 12.31
CA TYR A 267 7.00 -18.39 11.17
C TYR A 267 6.65 -16.97 11.60
N LEU A 268 7.16 -15.97 10.87
CA LEU A 268 6.57 -14.64 10.80
C LEU A 268 5.97 -14.45 9.41
N VAL A 269 4.66 -14.24 9.36
CA VAL A 269 3.94 -13.94 8.11
C VAL A 269 3.78 -12.42 8.00
N ILE A 270 4.28 -11.82 6.92
CA ILE A 270 4.23 -10.37 6.70
C ILE A 270 3.20 -10.06 5.61
N ASP A 271 2.20 -9.25 5.93
CA ASP A 271 1.23 -8.75 4.96
C ASP A 271 1.80 -7.54 4.22
N MET A 272 2.21 -7.71 2.96
CA MET A 272 2.83 -6.61 2.22
C MET A 272 1.78 -5.60 1.75
N PRO A 273 2.11 -4.30 1.59
CA PRO A 273 1.22 -3.37 0.90
C PRO A 273 0.98 -3.83 -0.55
N PRO A 274 -0.12 -3.45 -1.22
CA PRO A 274 -0.37 -3.85 -2.60
C PRO A 274 0.61 -3.22 -3.60
N GLY A 275 0.79 -3.86 -4.76
CA GLY A 275 1.53 -3.31 -5.89
C GLY A 275 2.96 -3.84 -6.01
N THR A 276 3.88 -3.01 -6.50
CA THR A 276 5.34 -3.27 -6.54
C THR A 276 6.12 -2.01 -6.17
N GLY A 277 5.63 -1.26 -5.17
CA GLY A 277 6.20 0.01 -4.74
C GLY A 277 7.44 -0.11 -3.84
N ASP A 278 7.99 1.04 -3.43
CA ASP A 278 9.28 1.13 -2.73
C ASP A 278 9.33 0.38 -1.39
N ILE A 279 8.21 0.26 -0.69
CA ILE A 279 8.12 -0.49 0.58
C ILE A 279 8.39 -1.97 0.33
N GLN A 280 7.83 -2.54 -0.74
CA GLN A 280 8.03 -3.96 -1.05
C GLN A 280 9.49 -4.24 -1.43
N LEU A 281 10.07 -3.38 -2.25
CA LEU A 281 11.47 -3.48 -2.65
C LEU A 281 12.39 -3.32 -1.43
N THR A 282 12.09 -2.38 -0.55
CA THR A 282 12.93 -2.15 0.63
C THR A 282 12.83 -3.31 1.63
N LEU A 283 11.63 -3.84 1.88
CA LEU A 283 11.45 -5.06 2.68
C LEU A 283 12.29 -6.19 2.08
N ALA A 284 12.16 -6.40 0.77
CA ALA A 284 12.87 -7.43 0.05
C ALA A 284 14.40 -7.27 0.07
N GLN A 285 14.90 -6.06 0.31
CA GLN A 285 16.34 -5.77 0.40
C GLN A 285 16.88 -5.71 1.82
N ARG A 286 16.04 -5.52 2.84
CA ARG A 286 16.50 -5.31 4.22
C ARG A 286 16.14 -6.43 5.16
N ILE A 287 15.10 -7.19 4.85
CA ILE A 287 14.65 -8.33 5.64
C ILE A 287 15.12 -9.61 4.98
N ALA A 288 15.70 -10.50 5.77
CA ALA A 288 16.10 -11.84 5.35
C ALA A 288 14.86 -12.73 5.17
N VAL A 289 14.13 -12.52 4.08
CA VAL A 289 12.93 -13.27 3.70
C VAL A 289 13.30 -14.71 3.32
N THR A 290 12.51 -15.68 3.80
CA THR A 290 12.66 -17.10 3.45
C THR A 290 11.95 -17.41 2.13
N GLY A 291 10.76 -16.85 1.91
CA GLY A 291 10.08 -16.92 0.63
C GLY A 291 8.81 -16.09 0.57
N ALA A 292 8.24 -15.98 -0.64
CA ALA A 292 7.06 -15.19 -0.92
C ALA A 292 5.86 -16.07 -1.34
N VAL A 293 4.66 -15.70 -0.90
CA VAL A 293 3.39 -16.24 -1.37
C VAL A 293 2.67 -15.15 -2.15
N ILE A 294 2.25 -15.47 -3.38
CA ILE A 294 1.55 -14.52 -4.25
C ILE A 294 0.05 -14.80 -4.19
N VAL A 295 -0.74 -13.80 -3.84
CA VAL A 295 -2.20 -13.86 -3.87
C VAL A 295 -2.70 -13.15 -5.12
N THR A 296 -3.52 -13.84 -5.90
CA THR A 296 -4.13 -13.32 -7.13
C THR A 296 -5.61 -13.68 -7.21
N THR A 297 -6.30 -13.26 -8.28
CA THR A 297 -7.63 -13.73 -8.66
C THR A 297 -7.60 -14.22 -10.12
N PRO A 298 -8.59 -15.01 -10.58
CA PRO A 298 -8.61 -15.50 -11.96
C PRO A 298 -8.69 -14.39 -13.04
N GLN A 299 -9.01 -13.16 -12.64
CA GLN A 299 -9.16 -12.03 -13.55
C GLN A 299 -7.83 -11.68 -14.22
N HIS A 300 -7.84 -11.51 -15.55
CA HIS A 300 -6.63 -11.25 -16.34
C HIS A 300 -5.78 -10.06 -15.83
N ILE A 301 -6.42 -8.98 -15.35
CA ILE A 301 -5.71 -7.82 -14.77
C ILE A 301 -4.94 -8.22 -13.50
N ALA A 302 -5.57 -8.99 -12.62
CA ALA A 302 -4.92 -9.48 -11.40
C ALA A 302 -3.71 -10.38 -11.72
N LEU A 303 -3.83 -11.19 -12.77
CA LEU A 303 -2.76 -12.07 -13.22
C LEU A 303 -1.54 -11.28 -13.68
N MET A 304 -1.72 -10.25 -14.52
CA MET A 304 -0.63 -9.39 -14.97
C MET A 304 0.11 -8.72 -13.79
N ASP A 305 -0.61 -8.31 -12.75
CA ASP A 305 0.03 -7.70 -11.59
C ASP A 305 0.72 -8.75 -10.69
N ALA A 306 0.16 -9.96 -10.58
CA ALA A 306 0.82 -11.08 -9.90
C ALA A 306 2.13 -11.47 -10.59
N GLN A 307 2.18 -11.47 -11.93
CA GLN A 307 3.42 -11.68 -12.71
C GLN A 307 4.48 -10.62 -12.36
N LYS A 308 4.11 -9.33 -12.31
CA LYS A 308 5.03 -8.26 -11.89
C LYS A 308 5.56 -8.47 -10.47
N GLY A 309 4.72 -8.94 -9.55
CA GLY A 309 5.11 -9.30 -8.20
C GLY A 309 6.17 -10.42 -8.17
N ILE A 310 5.96 -11.49 -8.95
CA ILE A 310 6.93 -12.59 -9.09
C ILE A 310 8.26 -12.07 -9.66
N GLU A 311 8.22 -11.24 -10.70
CA GLU A 311 9.42 -10.64 -11.31
C GLU A 311 10.21 -9.77 -10.32
N MET A 312 9.52 -9.03 -9.45
CA MET A 312 10.17 -8.25 -8.39
C MET A 312 10.91 -9.17 -7.39
N PHE A 313 10.29 -10.27 -6.97
CA PHE A 313 10.94 -11.23 -6.08
C PHE A 313 12.12 -11.94 -6.73
N ASN A 314 12.00 -12.31 -8.01
CA ASN A 314 13.11 -12.86 -8.79
C ASN A 314 14.31 -11.88 -8.84
N LYS A 315 14.05 -10.59 -9.09
CA LYS A 315 15.09 -9.54 -9.09
C LYS A 315 15.75 -9.34 -7.72
N THR A 316 15.03 -9.61 -6.65
CA THR A 316 15.55 -9.49 -5.26
C THR A 316 16.03 -10.83 -4.69
N SER A 317 16.06 -11.89 -5.52
CA SER A 317 16.48 -13.24 -5.12
C SER A 317 15.67 -13.82 -3.96
N ILE A 318 14.38 -13.46 -3.85
CA ILE A 318 13.44 -14.08 -2.92
C ILE A 318 12.72 -15.21 -3.65
N PRO A 319 12.77 -16.45 -3.14
CA PRO A 319 12.08 -17.56 -3.78
C PRO A 319 10.56 -17.42 -3.58
N VAL A 320 9.80 -17.60 -4.65
CA VAL A 320 8.34 -17.68 -4.57
C VAL A 320 7.96 -19.11 -4.17
N ILE A 321 7.40 -19.26 -2.96
CA ILE A 321 6.95 -20.53 -2.39
C ILE A 321 5.78 -21.08 -3.20
N GLY A 322 4.90 -20.20 -3.68
CA GLY A 322 3.81 -20.56 -4.57
C GLY A 322 2.75 -19.46 -4.71
N VAL A 323 1.72 -19.78 -5.48
CA VAL A 323 0.60 -18.88 -5.81
C VAL A 323 -0.68 -19.39 -5.14
N VAL A 324 -1.46 -18.49 -4.57
CA VAL A 324 -2.82 -18.72 -4.10
C VAL A 324 -3.78 -17.94 -5.02
N GLU A 325 -4.72 -18.65 -5.62
CA GLU A 325 -5.78 -18.03 -6.41
C GLU A 325 -7.01 -17.85 -5.51
N ASN A 326 -7.32 -16.60 -5.18
CA ASN A 326 -8.49 -16.26 -4.38
C ASN A 326 -9.71 -15.98 -5.27
N MET A 327 -10.90 -16.12 -4.70
CA MET A 327 -12.18 -15.90 -5.38
C MET A 327 -12.32 -16.73 -6.67
N ALA A 328 -11.82 -17.97 -6.65
CA ALA A 328 -11.76 -18.83 -7.83
C ALA A 328 -13.14 -19.39 -8.21
N LEU A 329 -13.94 -19.78 -7.21
CA LEU A 329 -15.24 -20.42 -7.39
C LEU A 329 -16.29 -19.80 -6.48
N HIS A 330 -17.51 -19.64 -6.96
CA HIS A 330 -18.67 -19.24 -6.17
C HIS A 330 -19.71 -20.36 -6.20
N THR A 331 -20.22 -20.75 -5.04
CA THR A 331 -21.34 -21.70 -4.95
C THR A 331 -22.59 -20.95 -4.52
N CYS A 332 -23.60 -20.95 -5.38
CA CYS A 332 -24.87 -20.29 -5.12
C CYS A 332 -25.59 -20.92 -3.92
N SER A 333 -25.90 -20.10 -2.92
CA SER A 333 -26.56 -20.55 -1.67
C SER A 333 -27.99 -21.06 -1.88
N ASN A 334 -28.64 -20.72 -2.99
CA ASN A 334 -30.02 -21.11 -3.27
C ASN A 334 -30.12 -22.45 -4.03
N CYS A 335 -29.21 -22.72 -4.98
CA CYS A 335 -29.31 -23.91 -5.84
C CYS A 335 -28.09 -24.86 -5.77
N GLY A 336 -27.02 -24.49 -5.07
CA GLY A 336 -25.80 -25.29 -4.97
C GLY A 336 -24.95 -25.34 -6.24
N HIS A 337 -25.30 -24.57 -7.28
CA HIS A 337 -24.49 -24.48 -8.49
C HIS A 337 -23.17 -23.76 -8.19
N THR A 338 -22.05 -24.38 -8.59
CA THR A 338 -20.72 -23.80 -8.48
C THR A 338 -20.26 -23.30 -9.84
N GLU A 339 -19.84 -22.04 -9.90
CA GLU A 339 -19.35 -21.38 -11.11
C GLU A 339 -18.12 -20.51 -10.84
N ALA A 340 -17.30 -20.31 -11.88
CA ALA A 340 -16.10 -19.50 -11.85
C ALA A 340 -16.39 -18.07 -12.35
N ILE A 341 -17.08 -17.27 -11.52
CA ILE A 341 -17.62 -15.95 -11.93
C ILE A 341 -16.57 -14.94 -12.42
N PHE A 342 -15.31 -15.13 -12.03
CA PHE A 342 -14.20 -14.25 -12.42
C PHE A 342 -13.27 -14.86 -13.46
N GLY A 343 -13.65 -16.01 -14.04
CA GLY A 343 -12.82 -16.84 -14.89
C GLY A 343 -12.17 -17.99 -14.11
N ALA A 344 -11.48 -18.87 -14.83
CA ALA A 344 -10.81 -20.04 -14.28
C ALA A 344 -9.42 -20.21 -14.90
N GLY A 345 -8.52 -20.89 -14.18
CA GLY A 345 -7.21 -21.27 -14.71
C GLY A 345 -6.12 -20.20 -14.61
N GLY A 346 -6.39 -19.08 -13.93
CA GLY A 346 -5.47 -17.94 -13.90
C GLY A 346 -4.24 -18.21 -13.03
N GLY A 347 -4.47 -18.74 -11.83
CA GLY A 347 -3.43 -19.18 -10.91
C GLY A 347 -2.63 -20.34 -11.48
N GLU A 348 -3.28 -21.32 -12.12
CA GLU A 348 -2.63 -22.44 -12.80
C GLU A 348 -1.73 -21.96 -13.93
N PHE A 349 -2.18 -20.98 -14.71
CA PHE A 349 -1.40 -20.38 -15.77
C PHE A 349 -0.11 -19.77 -15.23
N ILE A 350 -0.20 -18.93 -14.20
CA ILE A 350 0.98 -18.31 -13.55
C ILE A 350 1.90 -19.37 -12.95
N ALA A 351 1.32 -20.34 -12.23
CA ALA A 351 2.06 -21.43 -11.62
C ALA A 351 2.89 -22.20 -12.65
N LYS A 352 2.30 -22.50 -13.81
CA LYS A 352 2.98 -23.20 -14.91
C LYS A 352 4.04 -22.33 -15.59
N GLU A 353 3.72 -21.07 -15.87
CA GLU A 353 4.61 -20.14 -16.56
C GLU A 353 5.89 -19.88 -15.76
N TYR A 354 5.75 -19.67 -14.44
CA TYR A 354 6.87 -19.36 -13.55
C TYR A 354 7.45 -20.59 -12.84
N GLN A 355 6.93 -21.79 -13.13
CA GLN A 355 7.35 -23.06 -12.52
C GLN A 355 7.28 -23.03 -10.98
N VAL A 356 6.27 -22.38 -10.44
CA VAL A 356 5.97 -22.29 -9.01
C VAL A 356 4.70 -23.09 -8.70
N PRO A 357 4.54 -23.66 -7.50
CA PRO A 357 3.37 -24.47 -7.21
C PRO A 357 2.13 -23.59 -7.01
N LEU A 358 0.98 -24.08 -7.47
CA LEU A 358 -0.32 -23.58 -7.04
C LEU A 358 -0.61 -24.16 -5.64
N LEU A 359 -0.60 -23.31 -4.63
CA LEU A 359 -0.83 -23.70 -3.24
C LEU A 359 -2.30 -24.02 -3.01
N GLY A 360 -3.21 -23.27 -3.61
CA GLY A 360 -4.64 -23.55 -3.50
C GLY A 360 -5.49 -22.55 -4.24
N GLN A 361 -6.76 -22.91 -4.38
CA GLN A 361 -7.83 -22.08 -4.93
C GLN A 361 -8.86 -21.86 -3.83
N LEU A 362 -9.13 -20.60 -3.49
CA LEU A 362 -10.05 -20.23 -2.43
C LEU A 362 -11.40 -19.82 -3.03
N PRO A 363 -12.53 -20.26 -2.45
CA PRO A 363 -13.85 -19.89 -2.93
C PRO A 363 -14.19 -18.43 -2.57
N LEU A 364 -15.06 -17.83 -3.38
CA LEU A 364 -15.75 -16.59 -3.03
C LEU A 364 -16.99 -16.92 -2.19
N ALA A 365 -16.84 -16.79 -0.87
CA ALA A 365 -17.89 -17.06 0.09
C ALA A 365 -18.17 -15.87 1.02
N ALA A 366 -19.46 -15.59 1.24
CA ALA A 366 -19.90 -14.55 2.16
C ALA A 366 -19.47 -14.83 3.61
N ALA A 367 -19.37 -16.11 3.99
CA ALA A 367 -18.97 -16.50 5.34
C ALA A 367 -17.53 -16.05 5.64
N ILE A 368 -16.57 -16.29 4.73
CA ILE A 368 -15.16 -15.84 4.86
C ILE A 368 -15.10 -14.33 5.14
N ARG A 369 -15.81 -13.53 4.34
CA ARG A 369 -15.90 -12.07 4.54
C ARG A 369 -16.50 -11.74 5.90
N SER A 370 -17.62 -12.37 6.26
CA SER A 370 -18.34 -12.06 7.51
C SER A 370 -17.60 -12.45 8.77
N GLN A 371 -16.77 -13.47 8.68
CA GLN A 371 -15.91 -13.96 9.74
C GLN A 371 -14.70 -13.04 9.94
N ALA A 372 -14.05 -12.65 8.85
CA ALA A 372 -12.97 -11.67 8.90
C ALA A 372 -13.44 -10.33 9.50
N ASP A 373 -14.62 -9.82 9.10
CA ASP A 373 -15.18 -8.58 9.66
C ASP A 373 -15.49 -8.68 11.16
N LYS A 374 -15.74 -9.88 11.68
CA LYS A 374 -16.02 -10.13 13.10
C LYS A 374 -14.76 -10.34 13.93
N GLY A 375 -13.59 -10.39 13.31
CA GLY A 375 -12.35 -10.75 13.99
C GLY A 375 -12.22 -12.25 14.28
N GLU A 376 -13.02 -13.10 13.62
CA GLU A 376 -13.05 -14.56 13.78
C GLU A 376 -12.78 -15.28 12.45
N PRO A 377 -11.56 -15.25 11.90
CA PRO A 377 -11.23 -15.85 10.61
C PRO A 377 -11.62 -17.32 10.48
N SER A 378 -11.91 -17.75 9.25
CA SER A 378 -12.42 -19.10 8.91
C SER A 378 -11.70 -20.26 9.58
N VAL A 379 -10.37 -20.19 9.75
CA VAL A 379 -9.58 -21.27 10.40
C VAL A 379 -9.93 -21.47 11.89
N ILE A 380 -10.36 -20.41 12.58
CA ILE A 380 -10.69 -20.40 14.01
C ILE A 380 -12.17 -20.10 14.30
N ALA A 381 -12.99 -19.91 13.27
CA ALA A 381 -14.43 -19.75 13.40
C ALA A 381 -15.07 -20.95 14.14
N ASN A 382 -16.32 -20.83 14.57
CA ASN A 382 -17.05 -21.88 15.29
C ASN A 382 -16.31 -22.37 16.55
N GLU A 383 -15.95 -21.44 17.43
CA GLU A 383 -15.26 -21.73 18.71
C GLU A 383 -13.92 -22.45 18.52
N GLY A 384 -13.12 -22.03 17.52
CA GLY A 384 -11.79 -22.59 17.25
C GLY A 384 -11.80 -23.89 16.44
N LYS A 385 -12.96 -24.43 16.07
CA LYS A 385 -13.04 -25.65 15.24
C LYS A 385 -12.70 -25.37 13.77
N GLY A 386 -12.93 -24.14 13.33
CA GLY A 386 -12.93 -23.74 11.93
C GLY A 386 -14.31 -23.95 11.29
N ASP A 387 -14.51 -23.35 10.12
CA ASP A 387 -15.67 -23.58 9.28
C ASP A 387 -15.34 -24.43 8.04
N ASP A 388 -16.30 -24.53 7.11
CA ASP A 388 -16.16 -25.29 5.87
C ASP A 388 -15.01 -24.79 4.97
N TYR A 389 -14.49 -23.57 5.20
CA TYR A 389 -13.39 -22.99 4.43
C TYR A 389 -12.02 -23.15 5.11
N ALA A 390 -11.98 -23.52 6.39
CA ALA A 390 -10.74 -23.70 7.15
C ALA A 390 -9.77 -24.69 6.48
N GLU A 391 -10.30 -25.78 5.92
CA GLU A 391 -9.50 -26.85 5.34
C GLU A 391 -8.68 -26.38 4.12
N PHE A 392 -9.23 -25.48 3.30
CA PHE A 392 -8.48 -24.89 2.18
C PHE A 392 -7.21 -24.18 2.65
N TYR A 393 -7.30 -23.41 3.73
CA TYR A 393 -6.16 -22.69 4.29
C TYR A 393 -5.16 -23.63 4.98
N VAL A 394 -5.65 -24.67 5.67
CA VAL A 394 -4.81 -25.72 6.25
C VAL A 394 -4.02 -26.46 5.18
N ASP A 395 -4.62 -26.78 4.04
CA ASP A 395 -3.93 -27.44 2.94
C ASP A 395 -2.92 -26.53 2.25
N ILE A 396 -3.21 -25.23 2.12
CA ILE A 396 -2.23 -24.23 1.68
C ILE A 396 -1.05 -24.20 2.65
N ALA A 397 -1.30 -24.17 3.97
CA ALA A 397 -0.25 -24.15 4.99
C ALA A 397 0.65 -25.39 4.92
N LYS A 398 0.09 -26.60 4.80
CA LYS A 398 0.88 -27.84 4.61
C LYS A 398 1.80 -27.78 3.39
N LYS A 399 1.30 -27.23 2.28
CA LYS A 399 2.10 -27.04 1.05
C LYS A 399 3.18 -25.98 1.23
N ILE A 400 2.92 -24.94 2.02
CA ILE A 400 3.93 -23.95 2.40
C ILE A 400 5.04 -24.63 3.20
N GLU A 401 4.72 -25.39 4.27
CA GLU A 401 5.73 -26.10 5.08
C GLU A 401 6.59 -27.06 4.25
N THR A 402 5.95 -27.79 3.33
CA THR A 402 6.64 -28.73 2.44
C THR A 402 7.64 -28.02 1.51
N ASN A 403 7.27 -26.84 1.00
CA ASN A 403 8.11 -26.12 0.04
C ASN A 403 9.14 -25.21 0.71
N ILE A 404 8.83 -24.62 1.86
CA ILE A 404 9.71 -23.67 2.53
C ILE A 404 10.99 -24.33 3.06
N ALA A 405 10.94 -25.62 3.40
CA ALA A 405 12.11 -26.39 3.81
C ALA A 405 13.24 -26.37 2.77
N LYS A 406 12.90 -26.25 1.47
CA LYS A 406 13.88 -26.14 0.37
C LYS A 406 14.64 -24.82 0.37
N PHE A 407 14.09 -23.80 1.03
CA PHE A 407 14.59 -22.43 1.04
C PHE A 407 15.02 -21.96 2.44
N ALA A 408 15.08 -22.90 3.40
CA ALA A 408 15.49 -22.60 4.76
C ALA A 408 16.91 -22.03 4.80
N LYS A 409 17.09 -20.88 5.47
CA LYS A 409 18.40 -20.28 5.68
C LYS A 409 19.13 -20.99 6.82
N GLN A 410 20.44 -21.17 6.69
CA GLN A 410 21.27 -21.71 7.78
C GLN A 410 21.20 -20.76 8.98
N ARG A 411 20.89 -21.31 10.16
CA ARG A 411 20.88 -20.57 11.43
C ARG A 411 21.98 -21.10 12.34
N ASP A 412 22.60 -20.20 13.06
CA ASP A 412 23.52 -20.51 14.14
C ASP A 412 22.71 -20.63 15.44
N ASP A 413 22.11 -21.81 15.64
CA ASP A 413 21.25 -22.10 16.81
C ASP A 413 22.05 -22.11 18.14
N GLY A 414 23.38 -21.94 18.09
CA GLY A 414 24.25 -21.83 19.26
C GLY A 414 24.35 -20.43 19.87
N ARG A 415 23.79 -19.39 19.24
CA ARG A 415 23.77 -18.03 19.82
C ARG A 415 22.60 -17.87 20.79
N ILE A 416 22.90 -18.11 22.07
CA ILE A 416 22.07 -17.68 23.18
C ILE A 416 22.23 -16.14 23.27
N PHE A 417 21.15 -15.40 23.00
CA PHE A 417 21.11 -13.94 23.11
C PHE A 417 20.81 -13.51 24.55
#